data_AF-A0A954EBL3-F1
#
_entry.id   AF-A0A954EBL3-F1
#
_cell.length_a   1.000
_cell.length_b   1.000
_cell.length_c   1.000
_cell.angle_alpha   90.00
_cell.angle_beta   90.00
_cell.angle_gamma   90.00
#
_symmetry.space_group_name_H-M   'P 1'
#
loop_
_entity.id
_entity.type
_entity.pdbx_description
1 polymer ?
#
loop_
_entity_poly.entity_id
_entity_poly.type
_entity_poly.pdbx_seq_one_letter_code
_entity_poly.pdbx_strand_id
1 'polypeptide(L)'
;MFRRLFALLTGQHAGNGHSRLHQESLASNQPGSFRIAEVESKDTSEGTLITWRATAAGSSEEDFTFLLELLLKPLKGDFPIAFSTGAIIREPGSDGRQFLREVAQAIESEVAPPVSSERLERLDFDTAILGASLSRQPGNNVIAGNFTSSQSGNWIAFKLFLADGEGEVFLNINPTSGMGEFATKDPEYGEVVLRELASVFLP
;
A
#
# COMPACT_ATOMS: atom_id res chain seq x y z
N MET A 1 -41.56 36.89 -16.09
CA MET A 1 -41.83 37.04 -17.54
C MET A 1 -40.56 37.62 -18.17
N PHE A 2 -39.53 36.81 -18.44
CA PHE A 2 -39.21 36.12 -19.71
C PHE A 2 -38.89 37.03 -20.92
N ARG A 3 -37.61 37.01 -21.38
CA ARG A 3 -37.09 36.78 -22.76
C ARG A 3 -35.76 37.54 -22.98
N ARG A 4 -34.62 36.83 -23.08
CA ARG A 4 -33.88 36.37 -24.28
C ARG A 4 -33.19 37.50 -25.08
N LEU A 5 -31.85 37.50 -25.20
CA LEU A 5 -31.09 36.99 -26.37
C LEU A 5 -29.55 37.10 -26.20
N PHE A 6 -28.84 36.03 -26.64
CA PHE A 6 -27.47 35.81 -27.15
C PHE A 6 -26.47 37.00 -27.29
N ALA A 7 -25.15 36.83 -27.37
CA ALA A 7 -24.15 35.78 -27.14
C ALA A 7 -22.78 36.39 -27.52
N LEU A 8 -21.70 35.96 -26.88
CA LEU A 8 -20.42 35.53 -27.47
C LEU A 8 -19.36 35.55 -26.36
N LEU A 9 -18.78 34.38 -26.07
CA LEU A 9 -17.32 34.20 -26.05
C LEU A 9 -17.06 32.71 -25.89
N THR A 10 -16.58 32.13 -26.98
CA THR A 10 -15.99 30.81 -27.08
C THR A 10 -14.79 30.70 -26.16
N GLY A 11 -14.79 29.71 -25.28
CA GLY A 11 -13.62 29.28 -24.51
C GLY A 11 -13.75 27.80 -24.22
N GLN A 12 -13.19 26.97 -25.10
CA GLN A 12 -12.96 25.56 -24.83
C GLN A 12 -12.03 25.44 -23.61
N HIS A 13 -12.47 24.77 -22.54
CA HIS A 13 -11.59 24.11 -21.59
C HIS A 13 -11.75 22.60 -21.75
N ALA A 14 -10.94 22.04 -22.65
CA ALA A 14 -10.55 20.65 -22.61
C ALA A 14 -9.19 20.59 -21.93
N GLY A 15 -9.09 19.92 -20.78
CA GLY A 15 -7.82 19.70 -20.12
C GLY A 15 -8.00 19.34 -18.64
N ASN A 16 -8.06 18.03 -18.34
CA ASN A 16 -7.55 17.42 -17.09
C ASN A 16 -7.79 15.90 -17.00
N GLY A 17 -7.83 15.17 -18.12
CA GLY A 17 -7.90 13.69 -18.12
C GLY A 17 -6.53 13.00 -18.15
N HIS A 18 -5.50 13.65 -18.70
CA HIS A 18 -4.23 12.98 -19.03
C HIS A 18 -3.23 12.91 -17.88
N SER A 19 -3.34 13.74 -16.84
CA SER A 19 -2.34 13.80 -15.76
C SER A 19 -2.52 12.69 -14.72
N ARG A 20 -3.77 12.26 -14.45
CA ARG A 20 -4.09 11.27 -13.41
C ARG A 20 -3.65 9.85 -13.78
N LEU A 21 -3.89 9.44 -15.02
CA LEU A 21 -3.49 8.11 -15.52
C LEU A 21 -1.96 7.97 -15.62
N HIS A 22 -1.26 9.06 -15.91
CA HIS A 22 0.20 9.03 -16.04
C HIS A 22 0.91 8.83 -14.70
N GLN A 23 0.32 9.33 -13.61
CA GLN A 23 0.88 9.20 -12.25
C GLN A 23 0.63 7.82 -11.64
N GLU A 24 -0.48 7.15 -11.98
CA GLU A 24 -0.75 5.76 -11.58
C GLU A 24 0.09 4.75 -12.39
N SER A 25 0.34 5.01 -13.68
CA SER A 25 1.24 4.21 -14.52
C SER A 25 2.71 4.22 -14.05
N LEU A 26 3.15 5.23 -13.29
CA LEU A 26 4.51 5.28 -12.73
C LEU A 26 4.65 4.46 -11.44
N ALA A 27 3.53 4.14 -10.77
CA ALA A 27 3.54 3.41 -9.49
C ALA A 27 3.93 1.93 -9.65
N SER A 28 3.68 1.32 -10.81
CA SER A 28 4.05 -0.08 -11.06
C SER A 28 5.55 -0.33 -11.17
N ASN A 29 6.36 0.74 -11.32
CA ASN A 29 7.80 0.65 -11.51
C ASN A 29 8.61 1.17 -10.30
N GLN A 30 7.94 1.46 -9.19
CA GLN A 30 8.62 1.83 -7.95
C GLN A 30 9.06 0.55 -7.21
N PRO A 31 10.26 0.55 -6.59
CA PRO A 31 10.65 -0.55 -5.71
C PRO A 31 9.60 -0.77 -4.61
N GLY A 32 9.32 -2.03 -4.28
CA GLY A 32 8.37 -2.40 -3.22
C GLY A 32 6.89 -2.28 -3.62
N SER A 33 6.59 -1.92 -4.87
CA SER A 33 5.23 -1.89 -5.41
C SER A 33 4.75 -3.27 -5.88
N PHE A 34 3.44 -3.49 -5.77
CA PHE A 34 2.78 -4.71 -6.22
C PHE A 34 1.36 -4.40 -6.69
N ARG A 35 0.80 -5.31 -7.50
CA ARG A 35 -0.61 -5.28 -7.88
C ARG A 35 -1.44 -5.99 -6.83
N ILE A 36 -2.68 -5.57 -6.66
CA ILE A 36 -3.66 -6.27 -5.81
C ILE A 36 -4.94 -6.59 -6.58
N ALA A 37 -5.54 -7.73 -6.27
CA ALA A 37 -6.88 -8.12 -6.70
C ALA A 37 -7.65 -8.65 -5.48
N GLU A 38 -8.87 -8.15 -5.25
CA GLU A 38 -9.70 -8.65 -4.15
C GLU A 38 -10.07 -10.11 -4.39
N VAL A 39 -9.88 -10.93 -3.37
CA VAL A 39 -10.23 -12.36 -3.35
C VAL A 39 -11.52 -12.56 -2.57
N GLU A 40 -11.62 -11.93 -1.40
CA GLU A 40 -12.77 -12.01 -0.51
C GLU A 40 -12.90 -10.70 0.29
N SER A 41 -14.15 -10.33 0.58
CA SER A 41 -14.47 -9.32 1.58
C SER A 41 -15.61 -9.79 2.47
N LYS A 42 -15.50 -9.49 3.77
CA LYS A 42 -16.45 -9.91 4.80
C LYS A 42 -16.67 -8.80 5.82
N ASP A 43 -17.92 -8.37 5.95
CA ASP A 43 -18.30 -7.46 7.01
C ASP A 43 -18.28 -8.14 8.39
N THR A 44 -17.78 -7.42 9.37
CA THR A 44 -17.67 -7.81 10.77
C THR A 44 -18.30 -6.73 11.65
N SER A 45 -18.42 -6.99 12.95
CA SER A 45 -18.86 -5.96 13.90
C SER A 45 -17.89 -4.79 14.04
N GLU A 46 -16.63 -4.96 13.65
CA GLU A 46 -15.57 -3.94 13.85
C GLU A 46 -15.21 -3.17 12.57
N GLY A 47 -15.58 -3.71 11.41
CA GLY A 47 -15.15 -3.21 10.10
C GLY A 47 -15.31 -4.27 9.01
N THR A 48 -14.66 -4.08 7.87
CA THR A 48 -14.67 -5.04 6.76
C THR A 48 -13.31 -5.71 6.65
N LEU A 49 -13.26 -7.04 6.83
CA LEU A 49 -12.06 -7.82 6.54
C LEU A 49 -11.96 -8.01 5.04
N ILE A 50 -10.85 -7.61 4.43
CA ILE A 50 -10.59 -7.78 2.99
C ILE A 50 -9.32 -8.58 2.80
N THR A 51 -9.40 -9.57 1.91
CA THR A 51 -8.27 -10.36 1.46
C THR A 51 -7.96 -10.00 0.02
N TRP A 52 -6.78 -9.47 -0.24
CA TRP A 52 -6.25 -9.26 -1.59
C TRP A 52 -5.20 -10.30 -1.93
N ARG A 53 -5.21 -10.78 -3.17
CA ARG A 53 -4.02 -11.40 -3.76
C ARG A 53 -3.11 -10.28 -4.23
N ALA A 54 -1.91 -10.23 -3.67
CA ALA A 54 -0.84 -9.36 -4.09
C ALA A 54 0.06 -10.07 -5.11
N THR A 55 0.54 -9.33 -6.11
CA THR A 55 1.38 -9.85 -7.19
C THR A 55 2.47 -8.86 -7.52
N ALA A 56 3.72 -9.25 -7.30
CA ALA A 56 4.92 -8.50 -7.63
C ALA A 56 5.74 -9.22 -8.72
N ALA A 57 6.58 -8.49 -9.43
CA ALA A 57 7.51 -9.11 -10.37
C ALA A 57 8.46 -10.06 -9.62
N GLY A 58 8.52 -11.32 -10.03
CA GLY A 58 9.39 -12.32 -9.41
C GLY A 58 10.77 -12.43 -10.07
N SER A 59 11.66 -13.22 -9.46
CA SER A 59 13.03 -13.44 -9.96
C SER A 59 13.16 -14.44 -11.12
N SER A 60 12.14 -15.27 -11.38
CA SER A 60 12.30 -16.52 -12.14
C SER A 60 11.26 -16.70 -13.24
N GLU A 61 11.00 -15.67 -14.04
CA GLU A 61 9.93 -15.62 -15.08
C GLU A 61 8.49 -15.73 -14.55
N GLU A 62 8.30 -16.18 -13.31
CA GLU A 62 7.02 -16.23 -12.61
C GLU A 62 6.91 -15.07 -11.60
N ASP A 63 5.71 -14.49 -11.49
CA ASP A 63 5.40 -13.44 -10.53
C ASP A 63 5.44 -13.99 -9.09
N PHE A 64 5.92 -13.18 -8.14
CA PHE A 64 5.79 -13.47 -6.71
C PHE A 64 4.38 -13.10 -6.25
N THR A 65 3.69 -14.01 -5.56
CA THR A 65 2.35 -13.76 -5.01
C THR A 65 2.25 -14.09 -3.54
N PHE A 66 1.36 -13.37 -2.86
CA PHE A 66 1.00 -13.57 -1.46
C PHE A 66 -0.42 -13.07 -1.23
N LEU A 67 -1.08 -13.51 -0.16
CA LEU A 67 -2.34 -12.90 0.26
C LEU A 67 -2.07 -11.84 1.33
N LEU A 68 -2.78 -10.74 1.22
CA LEU A 68 -2.79 -9.65 2.19
C LEU A 68 -4.20 -9.54 2.78
N GLU A 69 -4.32 -9.80 4.07
CA GLU A 69 -5.55 -9.60 4.84
C GLU A 69 -5.44 -8.32 5.66
N LEU A 70 -6.43 -7.42 5.54
CA LEU A 70 -6.53 -6.25 6.40
C LEU A 70 -7.97 -6.08 6.88
N LEU A 71 -8.15 -5.87 8.18
CA LEU A 71 -9.43 -5.44 8.73
C LEU A 71 -9.54 -3.92 8.62
N LEU A 72 -10.39 -3.45 7.71
CA LEU A 72 -10.64 -2.02 7.50
C LEU A 72 -11.70 -1.52 8.49
N LYS A 73 -11.26 -0.73 9.47
CA LYS A 73 -12.13 -0.09 10.45
C LYS A 73 -12.45 1.36 10.04
N PRO A 74 -13.65 1.87 10.37
CA PRO A 74 -13.99 3.26 10.11
C PRO A 74 -13.09 4.21 10.93
N LEU A 75 -12.55 5.23 10.27
CA LEU A 75 -11.80 6.31 10.94
C LEU A 75 -12.79 7.23 11.67
N LYS A 76 -12.56 7.49 12.96
CA LYS A 76 -13.47 8.28 13.83
C LYS A 76 -12.68 9.24 14.71
N GLY A 77 -13.34 10.32 15.14
CA GLY A 77 -12.80 11.30 16.09
C GLY A 77 -11.99 12.43 15.44
N ASP A 78 -11.45 13.30 16.27
CA ASP A 78 -10.71 14.50 15.85
C ASP A 78 -9.33 14.16 15.26
N PHE A 79 -8.80 12.98 15.60
CA PHE A 79 -7.61 12.38 15.01
C PHE A 79 -8.03 11.07 14.36
N PRO A 80 -8.36 11.07 13.05
CA PRO A 80 -9.01 9.93 12.39
C PRO A 80 -8.02 8.80 12.10
N ILE A 81 -7.59 8.11 13.16
CA ILE A 81 -6.76 6.90 13.13
C ILE A 81 -7.57 5.74 13.70
N ALA A 82 -7.42 4.55 13.12
CA ALA A 82 -8.02 3.33 13.67
C ALA A 82 -6.96 2.23 13.81
N PHE A 83 -6.89 1.60 14.98
CA PHE A 83 -6.06 0.41 15.20
C PHE A 83 -6.80 -0.85 14.78
N SER A 84 -6.08 -1.74 14.12
CA SER A 84 -6.61 -2.95 13.52
C SER A 84 -5.54 -4.04 13.48
N THR A 85 -5.87 -5.15 12.83
CA THR A 85 -4.96 -6.27 12.59
C THR A 85 -4.96 -6.64 11.11
N GLY A 86 -3.95 -7.39 10.71
CA GLY A 86 -3.84 -7.96 9.38
C GLY A 86 -2.89 -9.14 9.34
N ALA A 87 -2.74 -9.70 8.14
CA ALA A 87 -1.76 -10.74 7.91
C ALA A 87 -1.23 -10.74 6.48
N ILE A 88 0.02 -11.19 6.35
CA ILE A 88 0.61 -11.61 5.09
C ILE A 88 0.64 -13.14 5.10
N ILE A 89 0.05 -13.75 4.09
CA ILE A 89 -0.04 -15.20 3.96
C ILE A 89 0.74 -15.61 2.72
N ARG A 90 1.60 -16.61 2.90
CA ARG A 90 2.42 -17.18 1.84
C ARG A 90 1.53 -17.88 0.82
N GLU A 91 1.72 -17.60 -0.48
CA GLU A 91 1.23 -18.51 -1.52
C GLU A 91 2.30 -19.58 -1.82
N PRO A 92 1.93 -20.88 -1.84
CA PRO A 92 2.86 -21.96 -2.16
C PRO A 92 3.49 -21.81 -3.54
N GLY A 93 4.78 -22.12 -3.66
CA GLY A 93 5.50 -22.11 -4.94
C GLY A 93 6.08 -20.75 -5.34
N SER A 94 5.72 -19.65 -4.68
CA SER A 94 6.25 -18.32 -4.99
C SER A 94 7.62 -18.07 -4.34
N ASP A 95 8.55 -17.44 -5.07
CA ASP A 95 9.86 -16.98 -4.58
C ASP A 95 9.91 -15.44 -4.58
N GLY A 96 9.82 -14.87 -3.37
CA GLY A 96 9.80 -13.42 -3.15
C GLY A 96 11.19 -12.78 -3.02
N ARG A 97 12.30 -13.46 -3.30
CA ARG A 97 13.66 -12.89 -3.14
C ARG A 97 13.87 -11.59 -3.90
N GLN A 98 13.37 -11.51 -5.13
CA GLN A 98 13.47 -10.27 -5.92
C GLN A 98 12.65 -9.16 -5.29
N PHE A 99 11.39 -9.44 -4.97
CA PHE A 99 10.52 -8.47 -4.35
C PHE A 99 11.03 -8.00 -2.98
N LEU A 100 11.61 -8.88 -2.16
CA LEU A 100 12.20 -8.52 -0.88
C LEU A 100 13.39 -7.54 -1.03
N ARG A 101 14.18 -7.66 -2.10
CA ARG A 101 15.22 -6.66 -2.44
C ARG A 101 14.62 -5.31 -2.83
N GLU A 102 13.51 -5.33 -3.57
CA GLU A 102 12.81 -4.10 -3.94
C GLU A 102 12.16 -3.43 -2.73
N VAL A 103 11.63 -4.21 -1.78
CA VAL A 103 11.17 -3.70 -0.49
C VAL A 103 12.33 -3.07 0.29
N ALA A 104 13.50 -3.72 0.36
CA ALA A 104 14.67 -3.14 1.01
C ALA A 104 15.05 -1.77 0.43
N GLN A 105 14.99 -1.64 -0.91
CA GLN A 105 15.19 -0.36 -1.57
C GLN A 105 14.10 0.65 -1.24
N ALA A 106 12.82 0.25 -1.22
CA ALA A 106 11.68 1.11 -0.93
C ALA A 106 11.66 1.65 0.51
N ILE A 107 12.18 0.87 1.45
CA ILE A 107 12.28 1.26 2.86
C ILE A 107 13.62 1.93 3.19
N GLU A 108 14.48 2.14 2.19
CA GLU A 108 15.81 2.76 2.34
C GLU A 108 16.71 2.01 3.34
N SER A 109 16.57 0.69 3.41
CA SER A 109 17.39 -0.15 4.30
C SER A 109 18.84 -0.18 3.83
N GLU A 110 19.77 0.11 4.72
CA GLU A 110 21.21 -0.10 4.50
C GLU A 110 21.60 -1.59 4.62
N VAL A 111 20.74 -2.38 5.25
CA VAL A 111 20.94 -3.82 5.46
C VAL A 111 20.37 -4.60 4.27
N ALA A 112 21.16 -5.54 3.76
CA ALA A 112 20.70 -6.45 2.72
C ALA A 112 19.65 -7.42 3.27
N PRO A 113 18.62 -7.78 2.48
CA PRO A 113 17.66 -8.80 2.89
C PRO A 113 18.32 -10.12 3.29
N PRO A 114 17.75 -10.83 4.28
CA PRO A 114 18.16 -12.20 4.57
C PRO A 114 18.04 -13.09 3.32
N VAL A 115 18.95 -14.05 3.20
CA VAL A 115 18.92 -15.08 2.13
C VAL A 115 18.12 -16.32 2.53
N SER A 116 17.83 -16.46 3.82
CA SER A 116 17.01 -17.51 4.44
C SER A 116 16.39 -16.99 5.73
N SER A 117 15.24 -17.53 6.11
CA SER A 117 14.57 -17.28 7.38
C SER A 117 13.92 -18.57 7.87
N GLU A 118 13.58 -18.64 9.16
CA GLU A 118 12.52 -19.56 9.57
C GLU A 118 11.27 -19.24 8.75
N ARG A 119 10.68 -20.29 8.17
CA ARG A 119 9.56 -20.16 7.25
C ARG A 119 8.25 -20.17 8.03
N LEU A 120 7.43 -19.17 7.75
CA LEU A 120 6.05 -19.06 8.23
C LEU A 120 5.09 -19.15 7.05
N GLU A 121 3.96 -19.81 7.25
CA GLU A 121 2.86 -19.79 6.27
C GLU A 121 2.01 -18.51 6.40
N ARG A 122 2.06 -17.88 7.57
CA ARG A 122 1.31 -16.67 7.92
C ARG A 122 2.12 -15.81 8.88
N LEU A 123 2.16 -14.52 8.58
CA LEU A 123 2.70 -13.47 9.44
C LEU A 123 1.54 -12.55 9.84
N ASP A 124 1.03 -12.71 11.06
CA ASP A 124 0.06 -11.81 11.67
C ASP A 124 0.74 -10.54 12.16
N PHE A 125 0.03 -9.40 12.10
CA PHE A 125 0.54 -8.12 12.59
C PHE A 125 -0.58 -7.20 13.09
N ASP A 126 -0.21 -6.31 13.99
CA ASP A 126 -1.01 -5.14 14.34
C ASP A 126 -0.79 -4.02 13.31
N THR A 127 -1.80 -3.18 13.13
CA THR A 127 -1.71 -2.05 12.21
C THR A 127 -2.51 -0.83 12.68
N ALA A 128 -2.06 0.36 12.28
CA ALA A 128 -2.86 1.57 12.34
C ALA A 128 -3.23 2.04 10.93
N ILE A 129 -4.52 2.28 10.69
CA ILE A 129 -5.01 2.96 9.51
C ILE A 129 -4.84 4.45 9.75
N LEU A 130 -3.90 5.06 9.04
CA LEU A 130 -3.49 6.46 9.24
C LEU A 130 -4.35 7.45 8.46
N GLY A 131 -4.98 6.97 7.39
CA GLY A 131 -5.87 7.79 6.58
C GLY A 131 -6.47 7.00 5.42
N ALA A 132 -7.61 7.48 4.94
CA ALA A 132 -8.29 6.99 3.75
C ALA A 132 -8.57 8.15 2.79
N SER A 133 -8.87 7.83 1.54
CA SER A 133 -9.07 8.82 0.47
C SER A 133 -7.88 9.77 0.28
N LEU A 134 -6.67 9.26 0.47
CA LEU A 134 -5.43 10.01 0.35
C LEU A 134 -4.99 10.12 -1.11
N SER A 135 -4.21 11.16 -1.40
CA SER A 135 -3.52 11.35 -2.68
C SER A 135 -2.01 11.28 -2.50
N ARG A 136 -1.31 10.82 -3.54
CA ARG A 136 0.16 10.83 -3.58
C ARG A 136 0.64 12.20 -4.00
N GLN A 137 1.32 12.91 -3.11
CA GLN A 137 1.94 14.20 -3.40
C GLN A 137 3.23 14.34 -2.59
N PRO A 138 4.36 14.71 -3.23
CA PRO A 138 5.56 15.06 -2.48
C PRO A 138 5.35 16.41 -1.75
N GLY A 139 5.94 16.56 -0.57
CA GLY A 139 6.02 17.86 0.12
C GLY A 139 5.65 17.81 1.60
N ASN A 140 5.25 18.97 2.14
CA ASN A 140 4.90 19.13 3.55
C ASN A 140 3.48 18.61 3.83
N ASN A 141 3.20 18.20 5.06
CA ASN A 141 1.91 17.62 5.51
C ASN A 141 1.59 16.23 4.95
N VAL A 142 2.62 15.38 4.86
CA VAL A 142 2.46 13.94 4.60
C VAL A 142 2.02 13.20 5.86
N ILE A 143 1.14 12.22 5.70
CA ILE A 143 0.64 11.33 6.75
C ILE A 143 1.53 10.09 6.85
N ALA A 144 1.90 9.52 5.70
CA ALA A 144 2.74 8.34 5.59
C ALA A 144 3.48 8.39 4.25
N GLY A 145 4.80 8.24 4.24
CA GLY A 145 5.61 8.38 3.03
C GLY A 145 5.28 9.65 2.24
N ASN A 146 4.70 9.50 1.05
CA ASN A 146 4.32 10.58 0.15
C ASN A 146 2.78 10.79 0.04
N PHE A 147 2.02 10.40 1.05
CA PHE A 147 0.55 10.47 1.03
C PHE A 147 0.00 11.58 1.91
N THR A 148 -0.95 12.35 1.39
CA THR A 148 -1.57 13.49 2.07
C THR A 148 -3.10 13.48 1.93
N SER A 149 -3.77 14.11 2.89
CA SER A 149 -5.22 14.37 2.88
C SER A 149 -5.59 15.71 2.23
N SER A 150 -4.60 16.49 1.78
CA SER A 150 -4.81 17.83 1.18
C SER A 150 -5.69 17.79 -0.08
N GLN A 151 -5.67 16.68 -0.80
CA GLN A 151 -6.56 16.40 -1.91
C GLN A 151 -7.10 14.98 -1.78
N SER A 152 -8.41 14.82 -2.04
CA SER A 152 -9.05 13.51 -2.07
C SER A 152 -8.47 12.66 -3.20
N GLY A 153 -8.01 11.46 -2.84
CA GLY A 153 -7.61 10.41 -3.75
C GLY A 153 -8.20 9.06 -3.34
N ASN A 154 -7.54 7.99 -3.77
CA ASN A 154 -8.01 6.61 -3.61
C ASN A 154 -7.08 5.76 -2.74
N TRP A 155 -6.05 6.37 -2.15
CA TRP A 155 -5.09 5.65 -1.33
C TRP A 155 -5.54 5.55 0.11
N ILE A 156 -5.20 4.43 0.73
CA ILE A 156 -5.33 4.15 2.15
C ILE A 156 -3.92 3.91 2.67
N ALA A 157 -3.52 4.62 3.72
CA ALA A 157 -2.22 4.48 4.34
C ALA A 157 -2.33 3.68 5.64
N PHE A 158 -1.51 2.65 5.75
CA PHE A 158 -1.38 1.81 6.93
C PHE A 158 0.04 1.93 7.48
N LYS A 159 0.14 1.83 8.80
CA LYS A 159 1.39 1.57 9.51
C LYS A 159 1.32 0.17 10.08
N LEU A 160 2.26 -0.69 9.71
CA LEU A 160 2.37 -2.06 10.21
C LEU A 160 3.31 -2.06 11.41
N PHE A 161 2.99 -2.90 12.39
CA PHE A 161 3.83 -3.18 13.54
C PHE A 161 4.20 -4.67 13.49
N LEU A 162 5.48 -4.94 13.22
CA LEU A 162 6.05 -6.28 13.07
C LEU A 162 6.93 -6.60 14.29
N ALA A 163 7.14 -7.88 14.58
CA ALA A 163 7.93 -8.33 15.73
C ALA A 163 7.53 -7.60 17.03
N ASP A 164 6.25 -7.66 17.39
CA ASP A 164 5.69 -6.99 18.58
C ASP A 164 5.96 -5.46 18.65
N GLY A 165 6.10 -4.83 17.48
CA GLY A 165 6.33 -3.39 17.35
C GLY A 165 7.80 -2.98 17.26
N GLU A 166 8.75 -3.93 17.25
CA GLU A 166 10.17 -3.64 17.00
C GLU A 166 10.43 -3.20 15.56
N GLY A 167 9.57 -3.57 14.61
CA GLY A 167 9.65 -3.17 13.21
C GLY A 167 8.42 -2.36 12.81
N GLU A 168 8.64 -1.21 12.17
CA GLU A 168 7.55 -0.40 11.64
C GLU A 168 7.77 -0.06 10.17
N VAL A 169 6.73 -0.25 9.35
CA VAL A 169 6.76 0.04 7.91
C VAL A 169 5.43 0.61 7.46
N PHE A 170 5.43 1.47 6.45
CA PHE A 170 4.19 1.90 5.81
C PHE A 170 3.78 0.92 4.71
N LEU A 171 2.50 0.61 4.66
CA LEU A 171 1.85 -0.09 3.56
C LEU A 171 0.77 0.83 3.01
N ASN A 172 0.83 1.15 1.72
CA ASN A 172 -0.13 2.03 1.08
C ASN A 172 -0.88 1.26 0.02
N ILE A 173 -2.21 1.28 0.05
CA ILE A 173 -3.06 0.51 -0.84
C ILE A 173 -4.00 1.44 -1.60
N ASN A 174 -4.14 1.23 -2.91
CA ASN A 174 -5.15 1.85 -3.76
C ASN A 174 -6.03 0.76 -4.36
N PRO A 175 -7.18 0.44 -3.72
CA PRO A 175 -8.09 -0.58 -4.22
C PRO A 175 -8.69 -0.23 -5.58
N THR A 176 -8.82 1.06 -5.91
CA THR A 176 -9.39 1.51 -7.19
C THR A 176 -8.48 1.24 -8.37
N SER A 177 -7.16 1.46 -8.22
CA SER A 177 -6.19 1.18 -9.28
C SER A 177 -5.59 -0.22 -9.18
N GLY A 178 -5.92 -0.99 -8.14
CA GLY A 178 -5.36 -2.32 -7.92
C GLY A 178 -3.87 -2.31 -7.57
N MET A 179 -3.40 -1.32 -6.78
CA MET A 179 -1.99 -1.16 -6.46
C MET A 179 -1.74 -1.15 -4.94
N GLY A 180 -0.57 -1.65 -4.54
CA GLY A 180 -0.04 -1.52 -3.19
C GLY A 180 1.46 -1.23 -3.21
N GLU A 181 1.99 -0.66 -2.13
CA GLU A 181 3.43 -0.46 -1.94
C GLU A 181 3.84 -0.47 -0.47
N PHE A 182 5.07 -0.95 -0.23
CA PHE A 182 5.79 -0.69 1.01
C PHE A 182 6.56 0.63 0.90
N ALA A 183 6.65 1.38 2.00
CA ALA A 183 7.44 2.60 2.06
C ALA A 183 8.12 2.76 3.42
N THR A 184 9.26 3.44 3.43
CA THR A 184 10.00 3.71 4.66
C THR A 184 9.15 4.51 5.65
N LYS A 185 9.17 4.06 6.90
CA LYS A 185 8.72 4.89 8.02
C LYS A 185 9.94 5.54 8.67
N ASP A 186 10.92 4.72 9.03
CA ASP A 186 12.26 5.13 9.43
C ASP A 186 13.25 4.03 8.96
N PRO A 187 14.40 4.39 8.35
CA PRO A 187 15.42 3.42 7.95
C PRO A 187 15.92 2.50 9.07
N GLU A 188 15.87 2.92 10.34
CA GLU A 188 16.35 2.11 11.47
C GLU A 188 15.57 0.79 11.65
N TYR A 189 14.31 0.74 11.18
CA TYR A 189 13.49 -0.47 11.24
C TYR A 189 13.80 -1.48 10.13
N GLY A 190 14.65 -1.12 9.16
CA GLY A 190 14.88 -1.89 7.94
C GLY A 190 15.26 -3.35 8.19
N GLU A 191 16.18 -3.60 9.13
CA GLU A 191 16.62 -4.97 9.45
C GLU A 191 15.48 -5.84 9.98
N VAL A 192 14.72 -5.33 10.95
CA VAL A 192 13.58 -6.06 11.54
C VAL A 192 12.51 -6.31 10.49
N VAL A 193 12.14 -5.28 9.73
CA VAL A 193 11.11 -5.41 8.68
C VAL A 193 11.51 -6.45 7.64
N LEU A 194 12.76 -6.44 7.15
CA LEU A 194 13.21 -7.40 6.15
C LEU A 194 13.30 -8.82 6.70
N ARG A 195 13.68 -8.99 7.98
CA ARG A 195 13.66 -10.29 8.66
C ARG A 195 12.26 -10.87 8.74
N GLU A 196 11.29 -10.10 9.20
CA GLU A 196 9.91 -10.58 9.35
C GLU A 196 9.29 -10.90 7.98
N LEU A 197 9.47 -10.03 6.98
CA LEU A 197 8.97 -10.30 5.62
C LEU A 197 9.66 -11.51 4.98
N ALA A 198 10.96 -11.73 5.24
CA ALA A 198 11.68 -12.89 4.72
C ALA A 198 11.05 -14.22 5.18
N SER A 199 10.44 -14.27 6.37
CA SER A 199 9.79 -15.48 6.90
C SER A 199 8.64 -15.99 6.04
N VAL A 200 7.96 -15.11 5.32
CA VAL A 200 6.79 -15.42 4.47
C VAL A 200 7.10 -15.28 2.97
N PHE A 201 8.12 -14.50 2.59
CA PHE A 201 8.46 -14.24 1.18
C PHE A 201 9.50 -15.21 0.62
N LEU A 202 10.38 -15.77 1.45
CA LEU A 202 11.40 -16.72 1.00
C LEU A 202 10.84 -18.15 0.88
N PRO A 203 11.36 -18.97 -0.05
CA PRO A 203 11.00 -20.38 -0.23
C PRO A 203 11.26 -21.26 1.00
#